data_AF-A0A6A4Z234-F1
#
_entry.id   AF-A0A6A4Z234-F1
#
_cell.length_a   1.000
_cell.length_b   1.000
_cell.length_c   1.000
_cell.angle_alpha   90.00
_cell.angle_beta   90.00
_cell.angle_gamma   90.00
#
_symmetry.space_group_name_H-M   'P 1'
#
loop_
_entity.id
_entity.type
_entity.pdbx_description
1 polymer ?
#
loop_
_entity_poly.entity_id
_entity_poly.type
_entity_poly.pdbx_seq_one_letter_code
_entity_poly.pdbx_strand_id
1 'polypeptide(L)'
;MCRSRSTESVRIDHLSDEGDAIGVTFFKSKTDQGGTKRRDPKHVYANPMRPETCCILTLGIYLACNAQHDSGNLFPGKSQRDRFGRSLCQLVGVALPAASSTVGTHSLRKGDTTYAIGGSTSGHSIVNVCIRCGWSIGSVVERYVHYDGTGDQYVGRVVAGLPLESGGFAVLPPHFVAGSEPMVANAGAVVFPRLWVHEELRGVLKLCLASLVYHKEFLEASLPPKHQLLAYVLFGDLTLANTLGSTVTLASNILQPTGIPPHVGLHTQLEQTSVLVCTLPSEICEGIEKILEDKGVTAGNITQSLLEKLLKDAVASVVSLTSASSSTTVEVTDESIPTRPVHYWGGDGTTFLKVLRCYRPMLQLHGMFGGVAHRHAVCPRCTS
;
A
#
# COMPACT_ATOMS: atom_id res chain seq x y z
N MET A 1 -10.84 5.55 4.82
CA MET A 1 -11.96 5.68 3.84
C MET A 1 -13.18 4.77 4.11
N CYS A 2 -14.00 5.09 5.10
CA CYS A 2 -15.28 4.39 5.32
C CYS A 2 -16.26 5.27 6.10
N ARG A 3 -17.55 4.94 6.05
CA ARG A 3 -18.55 5.67 6.85
C ARG A 3 -18.38 5.26 8.30
N SER A 4 -18.46 6.20 9.23
CA SER A 4 -18.40 5.92 10.67
C SER A 4 -19.40 4.85 11.13
N ARG A 5 -20.61 4.84 10.54
CA ARG A 5 -21.62 3.77 10.77
C ARG A 5 -21.22 2.39 10.24
N SER A 6 -20.39 2.34 9.19
CA SER A 6 -19.81 1.06 8.73
C SER A 6 -18.65 0.66 9.62
N THR A 7 -17.79 1.62 10.00
CA THR A 7 -16.65 1.38 10.90
C THR A 7 -17.07 0.83 12.27
N GLU A 8 -18.17 1.33 12.86
CA GLU A 8 -18.66 0.79 14.15
C GLU A 8 -19.12 -0.67 14.07
N SER A 9 -19.43 -1.16 12.87
CA SER A 9 -19.86 -2.54 12.64
C SER A 9 -18.71 -3.49 12.27
N VAL A 10 -17.47 -2.99 12.22
CA VAL A 10 -16.29 -3.83 12.02
C VAL A 10 -16.15 -4.76 13.20
N ARG A 11 -15.96 -6.04 12.91
CA ARG A 11 -15.71 -7.08 13.89
C ARG A 11 -14.27 -7.60 13.72
N ILE A 12 -13.76 -8.26 14.75
CA ILE A 12 -12.43 -8.87 14.74
C ILE A 12 -12.30 -9.87 13.59
N ASP A 13 -13.34 -10.69 13.36
CA ASP A 13 -13.43 -11.67 12.27
C ASP A 13 -13.59 -11.05 10.87
N HIS A 14 -13.63 -9.73 10.76
CA HIS A 14 -13.60 -9.04 9.47
C HIS A 14 -12.18 -8.63 9.03
N LEU A 15 -11.19 -8.79 9.91
CA LEU A 15 -9.80 -8.48 9.62
C LEU A 15 -9.12 -9.69 8.97
N SER A 16 -8.38 -9.46 7.89
CA SER A 16 -7.59 -10.47 7.20
C SER A 16 -6.15 -10.02 7.00
N ASP A 17 -5.24 -10.98 6.94
CA ASP A 17 -3.87 -10.76 6.49
C ASP A 17 -3.86 -10.79 4.95
N GLU A 18 -3.55 -9.65 4.32
CA GLU A 18 -3.48 -9.50 2.86
C GLU A 18 -2.02 -9.37 2.41
N GLY A 19 -1.07 -9.90 3.19
CA GLY A 19 0.36 -9.80 2.93
C GLY A 19 0.95 -8.51 3.49
N ASP A 20 1.06 -7.48 2.64
CA ASP A 20 1.67 -6.19 3.02
C ASP A 20 0.67 -5.17 3.59
N ALA A 21 -0.56 -5.62 3.84
CA ALA A 21 -1.66 -4.82 4.36
C ALA A 21 -2.58 -5.66 5.26
N ILE A 22 -3.41 -4.97 6.05
CA ILE A 22 -4.56 -5.56 6.73
C ILE A 22 -5.80 -5.35 5.85
N GLY A 23 -6.50 -6.43 5.51
CA GLY A 23 -7.80 -6.38 4.84
C GLY A 23 -8.93 -6.13 5.84
N VAL A 24 -9.89 -5.28 5.48
CA VAL A 24 -11.12 -5.08 6.25
C VAL A 24 -12.34 -5.33 5.37
N THR A 25 -13.04 -6.42 5.64
CA THR A 25 -14.23 -6.83 4.88
C THR A 25 -15.52 -6.29 5.50
N PHE A 26 -16.37 -5.67 4.69
CA PHE A 26 -17.68 -5.16 5.14
C PHE A 26 -18.80 -6.05 4.62
N PHE A 27 -19.57 -6.65 5.52
CA PHE A 27 -20.70 -7.52 5.17
C PHE A 27 -22.00 -6.77 4.93
N LYS A 28 -22.10 -5.50 5.37
CA LYS A 28 -23.22 -4.61 5.08
C LYS A 28 -22.70 -3.22 4.80
N SER A 29 -23.23 -2.59 3.74
CA SER A 29 -22.89 -1.22 3.37
C SER A 29 -24.12 -0.47 2.88
N LYS A 30 -24.10 0.87 2.79
CA LYS A 30 -25.27 1.63 2.29
C LYS A 30 -25.76 1.13 0.92
N THR A 31 -24.82 0.71 0.07
CA THR A 31 -25.08 0.22 -1.30
C THR A 31 -25.28 -1.29 -1.36
N ASP A 32 -25.14 -1.99 -0.22
CA ASP A 32 -25.43 -3.41 -0.05
C ASP A 32 -26.02 -3.66 1.36
N GLN A 33 -27.30 -3.35 1.52
CA GLN A 33 -28.01 -3.56 2.78
C GLN A 33 -28.31 -5.05 3.03
N GLY A 34 -28.37 -5.86 1.96
CA GLY A 34 -28.61 -7.30 2.03
C GLY A 34 -27.35 -8.10 2.39
N GLY A 35 -26.16 -7.55 2.15
CA GLY A 35 -24.89 -8.26 2.36
C GLY A 35 -24.66 -9.38 1.35
N THR A 36 -25.31 -9.26 0.18
CA THR A 36 -25.30 -10.28 -0.88
C THR A 36 -24.29 -9.97 -1.97
N LYS A 37 -23.68 -8.78 -1.97
CA LYS A 37 -22.63 -8.43 -2.93
C LYS A 37 -21.29 -9.03 -2.50
N ARG A 38 -20.33 -8.98 -3.44
CA ARG A 38 -18.95 -9.43 -3.21
C ARG A 38 -18.34 -8.75 -1.98
N ARG A 39 -17.59 -9.56 -1.24
CA ARG A 39 -16.97 -9.22 0.05
C ARG A 39 -15.53 -8.81 -0.17
N ASP A 40 -15.33 -7.79 -0.99
CA ASP A 40 -13.99 -7.35 -1.33
C ASP A 40 -13.37 -6.58 -0.13
N PRO A 41 -12.14 -6.92 0.30
CA PRO A 41 -11.52 -6.28 1.43
C PRO A 41 -11.11 -4.85 1.09
N LYS A 42 -11.07 -3.99 2.10
CA LYS A 42 -10.38 -2.70 1.99
C LYS A 42 -9.00 -2.83 2.60
N HIS A 43 -7.97 -2.63 1.79
CA HIS A 43 -6.58 -2.75 2.23
C HIS A 43 -6.17 -1.53 3.07
N VAL A 44 -5.64 -1.78 4.26
CA VAL A 44 -5.12 -0.77 5.20
C VAL A 44 -3.62 -0.99 5.35
N TYR A 45 -2.84 0.02 5.01
CA TYR A 45 -1.38 -0.05 5.01
C TYR A 45 -0.78 0.62 6.26
N ALA A 46 0.39 0.14 6.66
CA ALA A 46 1.24 0.86 7.60
C ALA A 46 1.93 2.04 6.90
N ASN A 47 2.25 3.07 7.68
CA ASN A 47 3.16 4.12 7.26
C ASN A 47 4.33 4.18 8.26
N PRO A 48 5.43 3.44 8.00
CA PRO A 48 6.57 3.37 8.92
C PRO A 48 7.35 4.70 9.00
N MET A 49 7.13 5.64 8.08
CA MET A 49 7.78 6.95 8.09
C MET A 49 7.03 7.97 8.96
N ARG A 50 5.76 7.71 9.28
CA ARG A 50 4.87 8.63 10.01
C ARG A 50 4.04 7.89 11.06
N PRO A 51 4.64 7.52 12.21
CA PRO A 51 3.97 6.74 13.24
C PRO A 51 2.71 7.44 13.79
N GLU A 52 2.66 8.77 13.83
CA GLU A 52 1.51 9.56 14.33
C GLU A 52 0.22 9.30 13.54
N THR A 53 0.35 8.87 12.29
CA THR A 53 -0.76 8.63 11.36
C THR A 53 -0.90 7.17 10.93
N CYS A 54 -0.02 6.29 11.42
CA CYS A 54 0.01 4.89 11.00
C CYS A 54 -1.18 4.11 11.59
N CYS A 55 -2.06 3.63 10.71
CA CYS A 55 -3.28 2.94 11.12
C CYS A 55 -2.98 1.57 11.77
N ILE A 56 -2.00 0.83 11.24
CA ILE A 56 -1.59 -0.48 11.80
C ILE A 56 -0.95 -0.30 13.18
N LEU A 57 -0.08 0.70 13.36
CA LEU A 57 0.46 1.03 14.68
C LEU A 57 -0.67 1.36 15.67
N THR A 58 -1.60 2.24 15.27
CA THR A 58 -2.73 2.63 16.12
C THR A 58 -3.60 1.43 16.50
N LEU A 59 -3.85 0.52 15.56
CA LEU A 59 -4.55 -0.74 15.82
C LEU A 59 -3.78 -1.61 16.83
N GLY A 60 -2.47 -1.75 16.66
CA GLY A 60 -1.62 -2.50 17.59
C GLY A 60 -1.66 -1.92 19.00
N ILE A 61 -1.56 -0.60 19.15
CA ILE A 61 -1.70 0.08 20.45
C ILE A 61 -3.07 -0.22 21.07
N TYR A 62 -4.14 -0.08 20.28
CA TYR A 62 -5.50 -0.32 20.74
C TYR A 62 -5.70 -1.76 21.23
N LEU A 63 -5.28 -2.76 20.44
CA LEU A 63 -5.44 -4.16 20.81
C LEU A 63 -4.59 -4.53 22.03
N ALA A 64 -3.36 -4.04 22.13
CA ALA A 64 -2.49 -4.28 23.27
C ALA A 64 -3.07 -3.67 24.56
N CYS A 65 -3.67 -2.48 24.48
CA CYS A 65 -4.35 -1.85 25.62
C CYS A 65 -5.70 -2.50 25.97
N ASN A 66 -6.23 -3.39 25.11
CA ASN A 66 -7.49 -4.08 25.30
C ASN A 66 -7.30 -5.61 25.26
N ALA A 67 -6.28 -6.12 25.98
CA ALA A 67 -5.90 -7.54 26.00
C ALA A 67 -7.01 -8.53 26.40
N GLN A 68 -8.10 -8.05 27.01
CA GLN A 68 -9.29 -8.85 27.35
C GLN A 68 -10.28 -9.01 26.19
N HIS A 69 -10.06 -8.35 25.06
CA HIS A 69 -10.86 -8.50 23.86
C HIS A 69 -10.53 -9.85 23.19
N ASP A 70 -11.54 -10.66 22.89
CA ASP A 70 -11.38 -11.96 22.22
C ASP A 70 -12.12 -12.05 20.87
N SER A 71 -13.28 -11.41 20.74
CA SER A 71 -14.19 -11.66 19.62
C SER A 71 -15.23 -10.57 19.44
N GLY A 72 -15.98 -10.63 18.34
CA GLY A 72 -17.10 -9.74 18.07
C GLY A 72 -16.64 -8.37 17.58
N ASN A 73 -17.36 -7.30 17.96
CA ASN A 73 -17.11 -5.95 17.44
C ASN A 73 -15.71 -5.47 17.81
N LEU A 74 -14.95 -4.95 16.84
CA LEU A 74 -13.62 -4.38 17.06
C LEU A 74 -13.65 -3.27 18.12
N PHE A 75 -14.72 -2.47 18.12
CA PHE A 75 -15.00 -1.43 19.12
C PHE A 75 -16.22 -1.82 19.98
N PRO A 76 -16.01 -2.44 21.16
CA PRO A 76 -17.11 -2.93 21.99
C PRO A 76 -17.87 -1.80 22.69
N GLY A 77 -19.17 -2.03 22.93
CA GLY A 77 -20.09 -1.09 23.59
C GLY A 77 -21.12 -0.47 22.64
N LYS A 78 -21.99 0.39 23.17
CA LYS A 78 -23.11 1.00 22.42
C LYS A 78 -22.74 2.37 21.85
N SER A 79 -23.38 2.73 20.73
CA SER A 79 -23.29 4.05 20.09
C SER A 79 -21.86 4.52 19.79
N GLN A 80 -21.02 3.63 19.26
CA GLN A 80 -19.60 3.95 18.99
C GLN A 80 -19.44 5.11 18.02
N ARG A 81 -20.27 5.19 16.97
CA ARG A 81 -20.26 6.34 16.05
C ARG A 81 -20.45 7.67 16.78
N ASP A 82 -21.39 7.73 17.71
CA ASP A 82 -21.73 8.97 18.41
C ASP A 82 -20.66 9.31 19.46
N ARG A 83 -20.10 8.31 20.15
CA ARG A 83 -18.95 8.47 21.05
C ARG A 83 -17.74 9.04 20.29
N PHE A 84 -17.40 8.41 19.16
CA PHE A 84 -16.34 8.89 18.28
C PHE A 84 -16.59 10.32 17.80
N GLY A 85 -17.81 10.64 17.38
CA GLY A 85 -18.18 11.99 16.95
C GLY A 85 -17.98 13.05 18.04
N ARG A 86 -18.35 12.74 19.30
CA ARG A 86 -18.12 13.65 20.44
C ARG A 86 -16.63 13.84 20.73
N SER A 87 -15.86 12.76 20.77
CA SER A 87 -14.40 12.83 21.00
C SER A 87 -13.68 13.58 19.89
N LEU A 88 -14.07 13.36 18.62
CA LEU A 88 -13.53 14.09 17.48
C LEU A 88 -13.85 15.59 17.58
N CYS A 89 -15.09 15.96 17.91
CA CYS A 89 -15.48 17.36 18.09
C CYS A 89 -14.66 18.04 19.18
N GLN A 90 -14.46 17.38 20.33
CA GLN A 90 -13.63 17.89 21.41
C GLN A 90 -12.17 18.08 20.98
N LEU A 91 -11.59 17.09 20.29
CA LEU A 91 -10.21 17.15 19.82
C LEU A 91 -9.99 18.26 18.80
N VAL A 92 -10.90 18.40 17.81
CA VAL A 92 -10.86 19.49 16.83
C VAL A 92 -11.07 20.84 17.52
N GLY A 93 -11.97 20.93 18.51
CA GLY A 93 -12.19 22.16 19.27
C GLY A 93 -10.93 22.67 19.96
N VAL A 94 -10.04 21.77 20.39
CA VAL A 94 -8.74 22.12 21.00
C VAL A 94 -7.67 22.37 19.95
N ALA A 95 -7.50 21.46 18.99
CA ALA A 95 -6.38 21.51 18.05
C ALA A 95 -6.61 22.48 16.88
N LEU A 96 -7.85 22.65 16.44
CA LEU A 96 -8.26 23.46 15.28
C LEU A 96 -9.56 24.22 15.58
N PRO A 97 -9.56 25.20 16.52
CA PRO A 97 -10.79 25.86 16.98
C PRO A 97 -11.64 26.47 15.84
N ALA A 98 -10.97 27.05 14.83
CA ALA A 98 -11.62 27.65 13.66
C ALA A 98 -12.40 26.65 12.78
N ALA A 99 -12.06 25.35 12.85
CA ALA A 99 -12.70 24.28 12.09
C ALA A 99 -13.69 23.43 12.92
N SER A 100 -13.88 23.77 14.20
CA SER A 100 -14.68 22.98 15.14
C SER A 100 -16.14 22.76 14.70
N SER A 101 -16.72 23.73 14.00
CA SER A 101 -18.10 23.66 13.49
C SER A 101 -18.22 22.95 12.13
N THR A 102 -17.12 22.76 11.40
CA THR A 102 -17.11 22.23 10.02
C THR A 102 -16.59 20.80 9.93
N VAL A 103 -15.84 20.35 10.95
CA VAL A 103 -15.31 18.99 11.02
C VAL A 103 -16.24 18.09 11.81
N GLY A 104 -16.73 17.03 11.17
CA GLY A 104 -17.45 15.94 11.81
C GLY A 104 -17.01 14.59 11.28
N THR A 105 -17.67 13.52 11.72
CA THR A 105 -17.28 12.15 11.31
C THR A 105 -17.36 11.91 9.80
N HIS A 106 -18.18 12.69 9.08
CA HIS A 106 -18.25 12.67 7.62
C HIS A 106 -17.06 13.35 6.94
N SER A 107 -16.41 14.31 7.61
CA SER A 107 -15.31 15.09 7.06
C SER A 107 -14.08 14.22 6.83
N LEU A 108 -13.84 13.19 7.66
CA LEU A 108 -12.74 12.25 7.48
C LEU A 108 -12.83 11.53 6.12
N ARG A 109 -13.96 10.85 5.86
CA ARG A 109 -14.14 10.15 4.58
C ARG A 109 -14.12 11.10 3.38
N LYS A 110 -14.68 12.30 3.50
CA LYS A 110 -14.64 13.31 2.42
C LYS A 110 -13.20 13.80 2.18
N GLY A 111 -12.47 14.10 3.25
CA GLY A 111 -11.09 14.55 3.23
C GLY A 111 -10.19 13.50 2.61
N ASP A 112 -10.29 12.24 3.03
CA ASP A 112 -9.57 11.12 2.42
C ASP A 112 -9.82 11.05 0.90
N THR A 113 -11.07 11.26 0.46
CA THR A 113 -11.44 11.23 -0.96
C THR A 113 -10.78 12.36 -1.72
N THR A 114 -10.89 13.59 -1.21
CA THR A 114 -10.25 14.75 -1.83
C THR A 114 -8.74 14.60 -1.85
N TYR A 115 -8.13 14.06 -0.80
CA TYR A 115 -6.70 13.80 -0.73
C TYR A 115 -6.26 12.76 -1.78
N ALA A 116 -6.99 11.64 -1.90
CA ALA A 116 -6.64 10.57 -2.84
C ALA A 116 -6.75 10.99 -4.32
N ILE A 117 -7.63 11.94 -4.65
CA ILE A 117 -7.86 12.40 -6.03
C ILE A 117 -7.06 13.69 -6.33
N GLY A 118 -6.89 14.56 -5.34
CA GLY A 118 -6.33 15.90 -5.52
C GLY A 118 -4.81 15.99 -5.39
N GLY A 119 -4.13 14.90 -5.02
CA GLY A 119 -2.69 14.89 -4.74
C GLY A 119 -1.79 14.76 -5.97
N SER A 120 -2.29 14.26 -7.11
CA SER A 120 -1.47 14.02 -8.30
C SER A 120 -2.31 13.90 -9.57
N THR A 121 -1.71 14.25 -10.71
CA THR A 121 -2.29 14.06 -12.05
C THR A 121 -2.15 12.60 -12.56
N SER A 122 -1.29 11.78 -11.93
CA SER A 122 -1.13 10.34 -12.18
C SER A 122 -1.92 9.48 -11.18
N GLY A 123 -3.00 10.06 -10.63
CA GLY A 123 -3.80 9.46 -9.58
C GLY A 123 -4.62 8.23 -10.00
N HIS A 124 -5.27 7.65 -9.00
CA HIS A 124 -6.12 6.47 -9.11
C HIS A 124 -7.36 6.74 -9.96
N SER A 125 -7.96 5.66 -10.46
CA SER A 125 -9.31 5.76 -10.99
C SER A 125 -10.29 6.27 -9.93
N ILE A 126 -11.02 7.33 -10.27
CA ILE A 126 -12.15 7.84 -9.47
C ILE A 126 -13.16 6.74 -9.15
N VAL A 127 -13.29 5.73 -10.01
CA VAL A 127 -14.18 4.59 -9.79
C VAL A 127 -13.72 3.77 -8.58
N ASN A 128 -12.42 3.49 -8.46
CA ASN A 128 -11.85 2.76 -7.32
C ASN A 128 -12.06 3.55 -6.02
N VAL A 129 -11.89 4.86 -6.06
CA VAL A 129 -12.16 5.75 -4.93
C VAL A 129 -13.64 5.72 -4.54
N CYS A 130 -14.57 5.78 -5.51
CA CYS A 130 -16.00 5.69 -5.29
C CYS A 130 -16.41 4.34 -4.67
N ILE A 131 -15.89 3.23 -5.19
CA ILE A 131 -16.12 1.87 -4.68
C ILE A 131 -15.61 1.79 -3.23
N ARG A 132 -14.36 2.20 -2.97
CA ARG A 132 -13.78 2.24 -1.61
C ARG A 132 -14.56 3.17 -0.68
N CYS A 133 -15.20 4.22 -1.18
CA CYS A 133 -16.07 5.11 -0.39
C CYS A 133 -17.45 4.52 -0.06
N GLY A 134 -17.85 3.42 -0.71
CA GLY A 134 -19.22 2.91 -0.67
C GLY A 134 -20.21 3.89 -1.30
N TRP A 135 -19.84 4.46 -2.45
CA TRP A 135 -20.68 5.29 -3.29
C TRP A 135 -21.19 4.51 -4.51
N SER A 136 -22.40 4.86 -4.95
CA SER A 136 -22.90 4.31 -6.22
C SER A 136 -22.13 4.95 -7.36
N ILE A 137 -21.69 4.12 -8.31
CA ILE A 137 -21.04 4.54 -9.56
C ILE A 137 -22.02 4.61 -10.73
N GLY A 138 -23.33 4.49 -10.44
CA GLY A 138 -24.38 4.43 -11.45
C GLY A 138 -24.58 3.03 -12.02
N SER A 139 -25.80 2.76 -12.47
CA SER A 139 -26.24 1.43 -12.92
C SER A 139 -25.59 0.94 -14.22
N VAL A 140 -25.04 1.86 -15.02
CA VAL A 140 -24.31 1.54 -16.24
C VAL A 140 -22.89 1.10 -15.87
N VAL A 141 -22.14 1.93 -15.16
CA VAL A 141 -20.74 1.66 -14.80
C VAL A 141 -20.62 0.41 -13.94
N GLU A 142 -21.56 0.17 -13.01
CA GLU A 142 -21.56 -1.02 -12.14
C GLU A 142 -21.67 -2.36 -12.91
N ARG A 143 -22.12 -2.36 -14.19
CA ARG A 143 -22.16 -3.56 -15.04
C ARG A 143 -20.83 -3.87 -15.72
N TYR A 144 -19.93 -2.90 -15.81
CA TYR A 144 -18.70 -3.01 -16.59
C TYR A 144 -17.43 -2.86 -15.74
N VAL A 145 -17.50 -2.06 -14.67
CA VAL A 145 -16.37 -1.75 -13.82
C VAL A 145 -16.65 -2.28 -12.42
N HIS A 146 -15.93 -3.34 -12.07
CA HIS A 146 -16.02 -3.99 -10.77
C HIS A 146 -14.85 -3.59 -9.89
N TYR A 147 -14.93 -4.00 -8.62
CA TYR A 147 -13.79 -3.93 -7.72
C TYR A 147 -12.57 -4.59 -8.35
N ASP A 148 -11.43 -3.91 -8.25
CA ASP A 148 -10.10 -4.41 -8.58
C ASP A 148 -9.22 -4.26 -7.35
N GLY A 149 -8.55 -5.34 -6.97
CA GLY A 149 -7.66 -5.37 -5.81
C GLY A 149 -6.53 -4.36 -5.95
N THR A 150 -5.88 -4.32 -7.12
CA THR A 150 -4.76 -3.40 -7.39
C THR A 150 -5.18 -1.94 -7.21
N GLY A 151 -6.36 -1.59 -7.71
CA GLY A 151 -6.97 -0.29 -7.56
C GLY A 151 -7.24 0.11 -6.11
N ASP A 152 -7.80 -0.79 -5.30
CA ASP A 152 -8.04 -0.54 -3.87
C ASP A 152 -6.75 -0.43 -3.07
N GLN A 153 -5.78 -1.30 -3.38
CA GLN A 153 -4.44 -1.33 -2.80
C GLN A 153 -3.71 -0.02 -3.02
N TYR A 154 -3.67 0.46 -4.28
CA TYR A 154 -3.05 1.74 -4.62
C TYR A 154 -3.73 2.87 -3.84
N VAL A 155 -5.08 2.94 -3.82
CA VAL A 155 -5.80 4.00 -3.07
C VAL A 155 -5.50 3.88 -1.58
N GLY A 156 -5.41 2.66 -1.06
CA GLY A 156 -5.06 2.34 0.31
C GLY A 156 -3.70 2.91 0.72
N ARG A 157 -2.68 2.74 -0.12
CA ARG A 157 -1.34 3.31 0.09
C ARG A 157 -1.36 4.83 0.09
N VAL A 158 -2.07 5.45 -0.85
CA VAL A 158 -2.19 6.92 -0.85
C VAL A 158 -2.86 7.43 0.40
N VAL A 159 -4.00 6.87 0.83
CA VAL A 159 -4.66 7.35 2.06
C VAL A 159 -3.93 6.96 3.35
N ALA A 160 -2.97 6.04 3.29
CA ALA A 160 -2.01 5.81 4.39
C ALA A 160 -0.93 6.91 4.46
N GLY A 161 -0.89 7.83 3.50
CA GLY A 161 0.04 8.96 3.45
C GLY A 161 1.45 8.56 3.00
N LEU A 162 1.58 7.48 2.21
CA LEU A 162 2.86 7.08 1.63
C LEU A 162 3.29 8.06 0.52
N PRO A 163 4.60 8.31 0.35
CA PRO A 163 5.10 9.38 -0.51
C PRO A 163 5.02 9.00 -2.00
N LEU A 164 4.00 9.47 -2.71
CA LEU A 164 3.72 9.09 -4.11
C LEU A 164 4.88 9.39 -5.07
N GLU A 165 5.62 10.47 -4.81
CA GLU A 165 6.71 10.97 -5.66
C GLU A 165 8.09 10.38 -5.29
N SER A 166 8.12 9.21 -4.64
CA SER A 166 9.35 8.56 -4.21
C SER A 166 9.24 7.03 -4.31
N GLY A 167 10.39 6.37 -4.45
CA GLY A 167 10.49 4.90 -4.32
C GLY A 167 9.97 4.40 -2.96
N GLY A 168 10.00 5.25 -1.93
CA GLY A 168 9.43 5.00 -0.61
C GLY A 168 7.92 4.72 -0.61
N PHE A 169 7.19 5.01 -1.69
CA PHE A 169 5.79 4.61 -1.82
C PHE A 169 5.59 3.09 -1.73
N ALA A 170 6.59 2.32 -2.19
CA ALA A 170 6.59 0.85 -2.18
C ALA A 170 7.12 0.25 -0.87
N VAL A 171 7.26 1.04 0.20
CA VAL A 171 7.69 0.53 1.51
C VAL A 171 6.74 -0.57 2.01
N LEU A 172 7.31 -1.61 2.61
CA LEU A 172 6.57 -2.67 3.28
C LEU A 172 6.23 -2.26 4.72
N PRO A 173 5.18 -2.84 5.34
CA PRO A 173 4.96 -2.65 6.76
C PRO A 173 6.13 -3.22 7.58
N PRO A 174 6.35 -2.74 8.81
CA PRO A 174 7.18 -3.46 9.77
C PRO A 174 6.75 -4.92 9.87
N HIS A 175 7.70 -5.83 9.67
CA HIS A 175 7.47 -7.27 9.75
C HIS A 175 8.71 -7.97 10.28
N PHE A 176 8.53 -9.22 10.71
CA PHE A 176 9.62 -10.02 11.27
C PHE A 176 10.34 -10.81 10.17
N VAL A 177 11.66 -10.94 10.29
CA VAL A 177 12.49 -11.78 9.41
C VAL A 177 12.13 -13.26 9.56
N ALA A 178 12.35 -14.05 8.51
CA ALA A 178 12.18 -15.50 8.56
C ALA A 178 13.08 -16.14 9.63
N GLY A 179 12.59 -17.16 10.33
CA GLY A 179 13.31 -17.84 11.42
C GLY A 179 13.03 -17.25 12.81
N SER A 180 12.27 -16.16 12.92
CA SER A 180 11.87 -15.54 14.18
C SER A 180 10.53 -16.05 14.73
N GLU A 181 9.89 -17.00 14.04
CA GLU A 181 8.53 -17.48 14.33
C GLU A 181 8.29 -17.91 15.78
N PRO A 182 9.18 -18.68 16.46
CA PRO A 182 8.92 -19.09 17.85
C PRO A 182 8.95 -17.90 18.81
N MET A 183 9.85 -16.94 18.58
CA MET A 183 9.96 -15.74 19.41
C MET A 183 8.74 -14.83 19.22
N VAL A 184 8.35 -14.62 17.97
CA VAL A 184 7.15 -13.85 17.60
C VAL A 184 5.89 -14.51 18.15
N ALA A 185 5.82 -15.85 18.15
CA ALA A 185 4.71 -16.58 18.73
C ALA A 185 4.57 -16.35 20.24
N ASN A 186 5.68 -16.42 20.98
CA ASN A 186 5.70 -16.14 22.41
C ASN A 186 5.32 -14.69 22.70
N ALA A 187 5.93 -13.74 22.00
CA ALA A 187 5.65 -12.32 22.16
C ALA A 187 4.19 -11.99 21.81
N GLY A 188 3.67 -12.53 20.72
CA GLY A 188 2.28 -12.36 20.30
C GLY A 188 1.28 -12.91 21.32
N ALA A 189 1.55 -14.08 21.90
CA ALA A 189 0.73 -14.66 22.97
C ALA A 189 0.77 -13.82 24.25
N VAL A 190 1.86 -13.10 24.52
CA VAL A 190 1.95 -12.19 25.67
C VAL A 190 1.24 -10.86 25.38
N VAL A 191 1.38 -10.29 24.18
CA VAL A 191 0.84 -8.97 23.82
C VAL A 191 -0.65 -9.02 23.49
N PHE A 192 -1.12 -10.09 22.87
CA PHE A 192 -2.51 -10.26 22.45
C PHE A 192 -3.11 -11.58 22.95
N PRO A 193 -3.11 -11.87 24.26
CA PRO A 193 -3.28 -13.22 24.80
C PRO A 193 -4.56 -13.92 24.35
N ARG A 194 -5.69 -13.20 24.32
CA ARG A 194 -6.96 -13.78 23.89
C ARG A 194 -7.11 -13.87 22.38
N LEU A 195 -6.63 -12.88 21.64
CA LEU A 195 -6.74 -12.85 20.18
C LEU A 195 -5.75 -13.82 19.52
N TRP A 196 -4.59 -14.07 20.14
CA TRP A 196 -3.53 -14.92 19.60
C TRP A 196 -3.93 -16.41 19.49
N VAL A 197 -4.95 -16.81 20.26
CA VAL A 197 -5.56 -18.15 20.18
C VAL A 197 -6.18 -18.39 18.80
N HIS A 198 -6.64 -17.34 18.12
CA HIS A 198 -7.23 -17.44 16.79
C HIS A 198 -6.15 -17.40 15.70
N GLU A 199 -5.88 -18.55 15.10
CA GLU A 199 -4.80 -18.70 14.11
C GLU A 199 -4.96 -17.77 12.91
N GLU A 200 -6.20 -17.60 12.45
CA GLU A 200 -6.58 -16.71 11.33
C GLU A 200 -6.20 -15.24 11.56
N LEU A 201 -6.10 -14.81 12.82
CA LEU A 201 -5.73 -13.44 13.17
C LEU A 201 -4.23 -13.24 13.34
N ARG A 202 -3.44 -14.32 13.42
CA ARG A 202 -2.01 -14.21 13.76
C ARG A 202 -1.25 -13.36 12.74
N GLY A 203 -1.59 -13.40 11.46
CA GLY A 203 -1.00 -12.52 10.44
C GLY A 203 -1.20 -11.03 10.76
N VAL A 204 -2.45 -10.64 10.99
CA VAL A 204 -2.84 -9.28 11.41
C VAL A 204 -2.13 -8.86 12.70
N LEU A 205 -2.10 -9.74 13.70
CA LEU A 205 -1.48 -9.48 14.99
C LEU A 205 0.05 -9.39 14.88
N LYS A 206 0.70 -10.13 13.98
CA LYS A 206 2.14 -10.01 13.69
C LYS A 206 2.46 -8.64 13.12
N LEU A 207 1.68 -8.13 12.16
CA LEU A 207 1.85 -6.78 11.62
C LEU A 207 1.68 -5.70 12.70
N CYS A 208 0.70 -5.88 13.59
CA CYS A 208 0.49 -4.99 14.73
C CYS A 208 1.68 -5.03 15.71
N LEU A 209 2.16 -6.23 16.05
CA LEU A 209 3.30 -6.42 16.96
C LEU A 209 4.58 -5.82 16.38
N ALA A 210 4.88 -6.13 15.12
CA ALA A 210 6.06 -5.59 14.45
C ALA A 210 6.00 -4.06 14.37
N SER A 211 4.82 -3.47 14.14
CA SER A 211 4.63 -2.01 14.17
C SER A 211 4.89 -1.43 15.56
N LEU A 212 4.43 -2.08 16.64
CA LEU A 212 4.70 -1.65 18.02
C LEU A 212 6.20 -1.68 18.35
N VAL A 213 6.89 -2.75 17.95
CA VAL A 213 8.34 -2.92 18.18
C VAL A 213 9.15 -1.90 17.37
N TYR A 214 8.85 -1.76 16.08
CA TYR A 214 9.54 -0.83 15.18
C TYR A 214 9.44 0.62 15.65
N HIS A 215 8.28 1.00 16.20
CA HIS A 215 8.03 2.35 16.69
C HIS A 215 8.24 2.53 18.19
N LYS A 216 8.95 1.61 18.86
CA LYS A 216 9.15 1.63 20.32
C LYS A 216 9.67 2.99 20.82
N GLU A 217 10.75 3.50 20.23
CA GLU A 217 11.37 4.77 20.64
C GLU A 217 10.39 5.95 20.52
N PHE A 218 9.64 5.99 19.40
CA PHE A 218 8.61 7.00 19.20
C PHE A 218 7.51 6.93 20.27
N LEU A 219 7.07 5.71 20.63
CA LEU A 219 6.01 5.51 21.63
C LEU A 219 6.48 5.90 23.03
N GLU A 220 7.71 5.57 23.41
CA GLU A 220 8.30 5.96 24.70
C GLU A 220 8.46 7.48 24.81
N ALA A 221 8.83 8.14 23.72
CA ALA A 221 8.97 9.60 23.67
C ALA A 221 7.61 10.34 23.66
N SER A 222 6.57 9.75 23.04
CA SER A 222 5.31 10.45 22.76
C SER A 222 4.20 10.15 23.75
N LEU A 223 4.19 8.97 24.37
CA LEU A 223 3.12 8.56 25.28
C LEU A 223 3.36 9.07 26.71
N PRO A 224 2.31 9.42 27.46
CA PRO A 224 2.44 9.77 28.87
C PRO A 224 3.10 8.64 29.68
N PRO A 225 3.93 8.93 30.70
CA PRO A 225 4.62 7.88 31.47
C PRO A 225 3.70 6.85 32.15
N LYS A 226 2.45 7.23 32.42
CA LYS A 226 1.42 6.34 33.02
C LYS A 226 0.55 5.63 31.98
N HIS A 227 0.90 5.71 30.70
CA HIS A 227 0.13 5.08 29.64
C HIS A 227 0.19 3.55 29.77
N GLN A 228 -0.96 2.87 29.64
CA GLN A 228 -1.08 1.43 29.87
C GLN A 228 -0.15 0.60 28.97
N LEU A 229 0.07 1.04 27.73
CA LEU A 229 1.02 0.39 26.81
C LEU A 229 2.45 0.34 27.37
N LEU A 230 2.94 1.40 28.02
CA LEU A 230 4.30 1.46 28.55
C LEU A 230 4.48 0.59 29.80
N ALA A 231 3.38 0.31 30.52
CA ALA A 231 3.36 -0.66 31.61
C ALA A 231 3.29 -2.12 31.12
N TYR A 232 3.10 -2.35 29.80
CA TYR A 232 2.95 -3.66 29.22
C TYR A 232 4.30 -4.38 29.04
N VAL A 233 4.27 -5.72 28.99
CA VAL A 233 5.47 -6.58 28.95
C VAL A 233 6.45 -6.21 27.84
N LEU A 234 5.98 -5.78 26.67
CA LEU A 234 6.83 -5.39 25.55
C LEU A 234 7.74 -4.18 25.86
N PHE A 235 7.30 -3.28 26.73
CA PHE A 235 8.04 -2.08 27.13
C PHE A 235 8.72 -2.26 28.50
N GLY A 236 8.21 -3.17 29.33
CA GLY A 236 8.80 -3.51 30.63
C GLY A 236 9.99 -4.47 30.57
N ASP A 237 10.04 -5.36 29.57
CA ASP A 237 11.15 -6.30 29.36
C ASP A 237 12.10 -5.81 28.27
N LEU A 238 13.22 -5.21 28.70
CA LEU A 238 14.26 -4.72 27.79
C LEU A 238 14.88 -5.82 26.95
N THR A 239 15.00 -7.04 27.47
CA THR A 239 15.61 -8.15 26.74
C THR A 239 14.71 -8.61 25.61
N LEU A 240 13.42 -8.80 25.88
CA LEU A 240 12.43 -9.15 24.86
C LEU A 240 12.32 -8.06 23.80
N ALA A 241 12.25 -6.80 24.21
CA ALA A 241 12.14 -5.66 23.30
C ALA A 241 13.33 -5.56 22.35
N ASN A 242 14.56 -5.66 22.87
CA ASN A 242 15.77 -5.56 22.06
C ASN A 242 15.91 -6.76 21.12
N THR A 243 15.58 -7.96 21.59
CA THR A 243 15.66 -9.18 20.77
C THR A 243 14.62 -9.16 19.66
N LEU A 244 13.39 -8.72 19.93
CA LEU A 244 12.39 -8.54 18.88
C LEU A 244 12.79 -7.40 17.94
N GLY A 245 13.31 -6.29 18.46
CA GLY A 245 13.76 -5.14 17.68
C GLY A 245 14.77 -5.50 16.61
N SER A 246 15.75 -6.36 16.92
CA SER A 246 16.74 -6.83 15.93
C SER A 246 16.18 -7.74 14.85
N THR A 247 14.96 -8.26 15.02
CA THR A 247 14.27 -9.14 14.06
C THR A 247 13.24 -8.41 13.19
N VAL A 248 12.96 -7.13 13.45
CA VAL A 248 12.01 -6.35 12.67
C VAL A 248 12.71 -5.64 11.52
N THR A 249 12.13 -5.72 10.32
CA THR A 249 12.65 -5.12 9.09
C THR A 249 11.51 -4.50 8.26
N LEU A 250 11.90 -3.63 7.33
CA LEU A 250 11.05 -3.12 6.25
C LEU A 250 11.40 -3.71 4.89
N ALA A 251 12.46 -4.52 4.80
CA ALA A 251 12.92 -5.13 3.56
C ALA A 251 12.60 -6.63 3.56
N SER A 252 12.12 -7.12 2.42
CA SER A 252 11.81 -8.54 2.25
C SER A 252 12.04 -8.99 0.81
N ASN A 253 12.50 -10.23 0.66
CA ASN A 253 12.50 -10.93 -0.63
C ASN A 253 11.23 -11.79 -0.82
N ILE A 254 10.47 -12.02 0.26
CA ILE A 254 9.28 -12.87 0.26
C ILE A 254 8.03 -12.01 0.19
N LEU A 255 7.95 -10.97 1.04
CA LEU A 255 6.83 -10.04 1.05
C LEU A 255 6.99 -9.02 -0.07
N GLN A 256 5.98 -8.88 -0.92
CA GLN A 256 6.01 -7.98 -2.08
C GLN A 256 5.04 -6.81 -1.89
N PRO A 257 5.44 -5.58 -2.22
CA PRO A 257 4.55 -4.43 -2.10
C PRO A 257 3.44 -4.49 -3.17
N THR A 258 2.20 -4.30 -2.74
CA THR A 258 1.00 -4.36 -3.59
C THR A 258 0.48 -2.97 -3.95
N GLY A 259 -0.31 -2.83 -5.02
CA GLY A 259 -0.88 -1.53 -5.42
C GLY A 259 0.15 -0.46 -5.82
N ILE A 260 1.29 -0.88 -6.39
CA ILE A 260 2.37 0.03 -6.78
C ILE A 260 2.15 0.51 -8.22
N PRO A 261 2.02 1.82 -8.47
CA PRO A 261 1.87 2.34 -9.81
C PRO A 261 3.23 2.35 -10.54
N PRO A 262 3.25 2.30 -11.90
CA PRO A 262 4.50 2.20 -12.67
C PRO A 262 5.50 3.34 -12.43
N HIS A 263 5.01 4.56 -12.13
CA HIS A 263 5.89 5.72 -11.92
C HIS A 263 6.74 5.60 -10.65
N VAL A 264 6.30 4.85 -9.63
CA VAL A 264 7.11 4.60 -8.42
C VAL A 264 8.37 3.82 -8.78
N GLY A 265 8.28 2.86 -9.70
CA GLY A 265 9.46 2.16 -10.22
C GLY A 265 10.44 3.10 -10.93
N LEU A 266 9.92 4.10 -11.67
CA LEU A 266 10.75 5.14 -12.29
C LEU A 266 11.41 6.03 -11.24
N HIS A 267 10.68 6.43 -10.18
CA HIS A 267 11.26 7.21 -9.08
C HIS A 267 12.39 6.45 -8.39
N THR A 268 12.22 5.15 -8.10
CA THR A 268 13.28 4.32 -7.52
C THR A 268 14.54 4.29 -8.41
N GLN A 269 14.37 4.10 -9.72
CA GLN A 269 15.49 4.11 -10.67
C GLN A 269 16.18 5.48 -10.75
N LEU A 270 15.41 6.57 -10.72
CA LEU A 270 15.94 7.93 -10.71
C LEU A 270 16.70 8.24 -9.42
N GLU A 271 16.18 7.82 -8.27
CA GLU A 271 16.86 7.94 -6.97
C GLU A 271 18.20 7.19 -6.98
N GLN A 272 18.21 5.94 -7.47
CA GLN A 272 19.44 5.14 -7.62
C GLN A 272 20.43 5.81 -8.58
N THR A 273 19.96 6.28 -9.74
CA THR A 273 20.79 6.96 -10.73
C THR A 273 21.37 8.26 -10.17
N SER A 274 20.58 9.03 -9.41
CA SER A 274 21.05 10.26 -8.77
C SER A 274 22.16 9.99 -7.78
N VAL A 275 22.06 8.92 -6.97
CA VAL A 275 23.13 8.53 -6.04
C VAL A 275 24.39 8.19 -6.82
N LEU A 276 24.31 7.36 -7.85
CA LEU A 276 25.46 6.98 -8.68
C LEU A 276 26.12 8.21 -9.33
N VAL A 277 25.34 9.15 -9.88
CA VAL A 277 25.87 10.38 -10.47
C VAL A 277 26.58 11.26 -9.44
N CYS A 278 26.10 11.28 -8.19
CA CYS A 278 26.73 12.02 -7.11
C CYS A 278 28.00 11.35 -6.55
N THR A 279 28.08 10.02 -6.53
CA THR A 279 29.28 9.29 -6.04
C THR A 279 30.37 9.18 -7.08
N LEU A 280 30.00 9.19 -8.37
CA LEU A 280 30.92 9.02 -9.50
C LEU A 280 32.16 9.93 -9.46
N PRO A 281 32.08 11.24 -9.17
CA PRO A 281 33.27 12.10 -9.16
C PRO A 281 34.26 11.70 -8.08
N SER A 282 33.78 11.31 -6.89
CA SER A 282 34.64 10.86 -5.79
C SER A 282 35.33 9.55 -6.14
N GLU A 283 34.58 8.58 -6.69
CA GLU A 283 35.16 7.31 -7.15
C GLU A 283 36.21 7.49 -8.25
N ILE A 284 35.99 8.44 -9.17
CA ILE A 284 36.97 8.82 -10.20
C ILE A 284 38.21 9.44 -9.55
N CYS A 285 38.04 10.38 -8.62
CA CYS A 285 39.17 11.01 -7.91
C CYS A 285 39.98 9.99 -7.12
N GLU A 286 39.33 9.14 -6.33
CA GLU A 286 39.98 8.05 -5.58
C GLU A 286 40.70 7.08 -6.53
N GLY A 287 40.08 6.74 -7.66
CA GLY A 287 40.70 5.95 -8.71
C GLY A 287 41.96 6.61 -9.29
N ILE A 288 41.92 7.91 -9.57
CA ILE A 288 43.07 8.67 -10.08
C ILE A 288 44.18 8.74 -9.03
N GLU A 289 43.87 9.05 -7.78
CA GLU A 289 44.82 9.10 -6.66
C GLU A 289 45.54 7.76 -6.50
N LYS A 290 44.79 6.67 -6.48
CA LYS A 290 45.35 5.32 -6.39
C LYS A 290 46.32 5.02 -7.55
N ILE A 291 45.96 5.39 -8.79
CA ILE A 291 46.85 5.13 -9.93
C ILE A 291 48.10 6.03 -9.86
N LEU A 292 47.99 7.27 -9.37
CA LEU A 292 49.14 8.17 -9.18
C LEU A 292 50.11 7.62 -8.13
N GLU A 293 49.60 7.07 -7.04
CA GLU A 293 50.38 6.39 -5.99
C GLU A 293 51.08 5.14 -6.56
N ASP A 294 50.33 4.24 -7.21
CA ASP A 294 50.84 2.99 -7.78
C ASP A 294 51.92 3.23 -8.86
N LYS A 295 51.81 4.34 -9.61
CA LYS A 295 52.76 4.70 -10.67
C LYS A 295 53.97 5.50 -10.16
N GLY A 296 54.03 5.83 -8.87
CA GLY A 296 55.17 6.53 -8.27
C GLY A 296 55.46 7.89 -8.91
N VAL A 297 54.43 8.71 -9.15
CA VAL A 297 54.55 10.05 -9.75
C VAL A 297 55.12 11.05 -8.73
N THR A 298 56.32 10.77 -8.21
CA THR A 298 57.09 11.65 -7.32
C THR A 298 58.21 12.41 -8.06
N ALA A 299 58.41 12.12 -9.35
CA ALA A 299 59.52 12.65 -10.15
C ALA A 299 59.07 13.73 -11.16
N GLY A 300 58.39 14.78 -10.71
CA GLY A 300 58.38 16.13 -11.30
C GLY A 300 57.84 16.37 -12.72
N ASN A 301 57.64 15.37 -13.59
CA ASN A 301 57.23 15.57 -14.98
C ASN A 301 56.06 14.64 -15.36
N ILE A 302 54.84 15.17 -15.25
CA ILE A 302 53.64 14.53 -15.81
C ILE A 302 53.58 14.88 -17.30
N THR A 303 53.73 13.90 -18.19
CA THR A 303 53.52 14.09 -19.63
C THR A 303 52.02 14.06 -19.96
N GLN A 304 51.57 14.82 -20.97
CA GLN A 304 50.18 14.85 -21.42
C GLN A 304 49.65 13.44 -21.76
N SER A 305 50.49 12.59 -22.35
CA SER A 305 50.15 11.21 -22.69
C SER A 305 49.94 10.32 -21.46
N LEU A 306 50.70 10.55 -20.37
CA LEU A 306 50.49 9.85 -19.11
C LEU A 306 49.17 10.30 -18.48
N LEU A 307 48.87 11.60 -18.47
CA LEU A 307 47.62 12.14 -17.93
C LEU A 307 46.38 11.61 -18.69
N GLU A 308 46.40 11.61 -20.02
CA GLU A 308 45.31 11.05 -20.82
C GLU A 308 45.12 9.55 -20.57
N LYS A 309 46.21 8.81 -20.39
CA LYS A 309 46.14 7.38 -20.07
C LYS A 309 45.55 7.15 -18.67
N LEU A 310 45.98 7.92 -17.68
CA LEU A 310 45.45 7.86 -16.31
C LEU A 310 43.94 8.17 -16.28
N LEU A 311 43.50 9.20 -17.00
CA LEU A 311 42.08 9.54 -17.12
C LEU A 311 41.28 8.41 -17.79
N LYS A 312 41.78 7.84 -18.89
CA LYS A 312 41.11 6.73 -19.58
C LYS A 312 41.04 5.47 -18.71
N ASP A 313 42.13 5.15 -18.01
CA ASP A 313 42.21 3.96 -17.13
C ASP A 313 41.29 4.13 -15.90
N ALA A 314 41.24 5.32 -15.29
CA ALA A 314 40.34 5.63 -14.19
C ALA A 314 38.86 5.55 -14.63
N VAL A 315 38.51 6.17 -15.75
CA VAL A 315 37.15 6.10 -16.32
C VAL A 315 36.79 4.65 -16.65
N ALA A 316 37.69 3.86 -17.24
CA ALA A 316 37.44 2.46 -17.57
C ALA A 316 37.22 1.58 -16.32
N SER A 317 37.98 1.83 -15.25
CA SER A 317 37.82 1.15 -13.96
C SER A 317 36.46 1.44 -13.35
N VAL A 318 36.04 2.70 -13.33
CA VAL A 318 34.73 3.14 -12.81
C VAL A 318 33.58 2.60 -13.66
N VAL A 319 33.72 2.59 -14.99
CA VAL A 319 32.73 1.99 -15.91
C VAL A 319 32.60 0.49 -15.68
N SER A 320 33.70 -0.22 -15.39
CA SER A 320 33.66 -1.66 -15.12
C SER A 320 33.00 -2.00 -13.77
N LEU A 321 33.21 -1.17 -12.73
CA LEU A 321 32.54 -1.28 -11.42
C LEU A 321 31.02 -1.04 -11.51
N THR A 322 30.61 -0.04 -12.29
CA THR A 322 29.19 0.27 -12.55
C THR A 322 28.51 -0.77 -13.47
N SER A 323 29.27 -1.38 -14.39
CA SER A 323 28.78 -2.48 -15.25
C SER A 323 28.55 -3.78 -14.47
N ALA A 324 29.37 -4.06 -13.45
CA ALA A 324 29.21 -5.23 -12.57
C ALA A 324 28.01 -5.08 -11.60
N SER A 325 27.63 -3.84 -11.25
CA SER A 325 26.42 -3.56 -10.45
C SER A 325 25.13 -3.53 -11.29
N SER A 326 25.24 -3.48 -12.62
CA SER A 326 24.11 -3.55 -13.56
C SER A 326 23.96 -4.92 -14.23
N SER A 327 24.90 -5.85 -14.04
CA SER A 327 24.77 -7.25 -14.45
C SER A 327 23.98 -8.08 -13.43
N THR A 328 22.74 -7.68 -13.16
CA THR A 328 21.67 -8.67 -12.95
C THR A 328 20.88 -8.72 -14.26
N THR A 329 21.53 -9.20 -15.32
CA THR A 329 20.82 -9.71 -16.49
C THR A 329 19.99 -10.88 -16.02
N VAL A 330 18.68 -10.65 -15.86
CA VAL A 330 17.70 -11.73 -15.89
C VAL A 330 17.86 -12.38 -17.27
N GLU A 331 18.48 -13.55 -17.30
CA GLU A 331 18.33 -14.47 -18.42
C GLU A 331 16.82 -14.71 -18.57
N VAL A 332 16.23 -14.19 -19.64
CA VAL A 332 14.91 -14.61 -20.09
C VAL A 332 15.10 -15.99 -20.68
N THR A 333 15.10 -17.01 -19.83
CA THR A 333 14.71 -18.34 -20.23
C THR A 333 13.22 -18.28 -20.56
N ASP A 334 12.90 -18.51 -21.84
CA ASP A 334 11.56 -18.53 -22.44
C ASP A 334 10.69 -19.73 -21.96
N GLU A 335 10.80 -20.09 -20.68
CA GLU A 335 9.97 -21.10 -20.04
C GLU A 335 9.65 -20.70 -18.60
N SER A 336 8.64 -19.85 -18.45
CA SER A 336 7.65 -19.89 -17.36
C SER A 336 6.80 -18.63 -17.44
N ILE A 337 5.85 -18.63 -18.38
CA ILE A 337 4.68 -17.76 -18.24
C ILE A 337 4.13 -18.04 -16.83
N PRO A 338 4.11 -17.06 -15.91
CA PRO A 338 3.41 -17.25 -14.67
C PRO A 338 1.98 -17.55 -15.08
N THR A 339 1.48 -18.73 -14.75
CA THR A 339 0.07 -19.06 -14.87
C THR A 339 -0.66 -18.07 -13.99
N ARG A 340 -1.02 -16.92 -14.57
CA ARG A 340 -1.92 -15.97 -13.97
C ARG A 340 -3.16 -16.79 -13.63
N PRO A 341 -3.65 -16.81 -12.38
CA PRO A 341 -4.88 -17.47 -12.09
C PRO A 341 -5.96 -16.86 -12.99
N VAL A 342 -6.38 -17.63 -13.99
CA VAL A 342 -7.53 -17.27 -14.81
C VAL A 342 -8.72 -17.44 -13.87
N HIS A 343 -9.28 -16.33 -13.42
CA HIS A 343 -10.52 -16.35 -12.67
C HIS A 343 -11.64 -16.78 -13.62
N TYR A 344 -11.99 -18.07 -13.56
CA TYR A 344 -13.20 -18.58 -14.18
C TYR A 344 -14.40 -18.01 -13.44
N TRP A 345 -15.12 -17.12 -14.10
CA TRP A 345 -16.44 -16.70 -13.65
C TRP A 345 -17.40 -17.85 -13.94
N GLY A 346 -17.83 -18.57 -12.90
CA GLY A 346 -18.88 -19.59 -12.95
C GLY A 346 -20.27 -18.99 -13.21
N GLY A 347 -20.40 -18.13 -14.21
CA GLY A 347 -21.68 -17.64 -14.69
C GLY A 347 -22.20 -18.58 -15.75
N ASP A 348 -23.41 -19.12 -15.56
CA ASP A 348 -24.10 -19.92 -16.57
C ASP A 348 -24.09 -19.16 -17.92
N GLY A 349 -23.57 -19.82 -18.96
CA GLY A 349 -23.29 -19.27 -20.29
C GLY A 349 -24.50 -18.78 -21.10
N THR A 350 -25.65 -18.54 -20.46
CA THR A 350 -26.88 -18.07 -21.08
C THR A 350 -26.88 -16.56 -21.35
N THR A 351 -25.98 -15.80 -20.73
CA THR A 351 -25.94 -14.32 -20.91
C THR A 351 -25.08 -13.91 -22.11
N PHE A 352 -24.05 -14.68 -22.46
CA PHE A 352 -23.13 -14.35 -23.56
C PHE A 352 -23.76 -14.56 -24.95
N LEU A 353 -24.69 -15.52 -25.08
CA LEU A 353 -25.40 -15.83 -26.33
C LEU A 353 -26.48 -14.80 -26.71
N LYS A 354 -26.95 -13.96 -25.79
CA LYS A 354 -27.94 -12.91 -26.10
C LYS A 354 -27.33 -11.67 -26.75
N VAL A 355 -26.07 -11.34 -26.45
CA VAL A 355 -25.40 -10.16 -27.01
C VAL A 355 -24.93 -10.40 -28.45
N LEU A 356 -24.49 -11.63 -28.76
CA LEU A 356 -24.01 -12.00 -30.10
C LEU A 356 -25.13 -12.17 -31.15
N ARG A 357 -26.39 -12.34 -30.74
CA ARG A 357 -27.53 -12.42 -31.67
C ARG A 357 -28.04 -11.04 -32.14
N CYS A 358 -27.65 -9.94 -31.50
CA CYS A 358 -28.09 -8.59 -31.86
C CYS A 358 -27.12 -7.82 -32.78
N TYR A 359 -25.91 -8.34 -33.04
CA TYR A 359 -24.86 -7.64 -33.82
C TYR A 359 -24.53 -8.31 -35.17
N ARG A 360 -25.43 -9.13 -35.71
CA ARG A 360 -25.16 -9.93 -36.93
C ARG A 360 -25.65 -9.36 -38.27
N PRO A 361 -25.96 -8.06 -38.42
CA PRO A 361 -25.85 -7.43 -39.73
C PRO A 361 -25.19 -6.05 -39.64
N MET A 362 -23.90 -5.97 -39.30
CA MET A 362 -23.12 -4.74 -39.47
C MET A 362 -21.65 -5.00 -39.87
N LEU A 363 -21.37 -6.17 -40.44
CA LEU A 363 -20.06 -6.56 -40.97
C LEU A 363 -20.23 -7.38 -42.26
N GLN A 364 -20.93 -6.81 -43.22
CA GLN A 364 -20.75 -7.15 -44.63
C GLN A 364 -20.86 -5.85 -45.41
N LEU A 365 -19.71 -5.21 -45.65
CA LEU A 365 -19.46 -4.35 -46.82
C LEU A 365 -17.96 -4.02 -46.84
N HIS A 366 -17.20 -4.86 -47.52
CA HIS A 366 -16.06 -4.43 -48.32
C HIS A 366 -16.21 -5.11 -49.68
N GLY A 367 -16.76 -4.34 -50.63
CA GLY A 367 -17.01 -4.79 -51.99
C GLY A 367 -17.84 -3.78 -52.75
N MET A 368 -17.14 -2.81 -53.36
CA MET A 368 -17.49 -2.13 -54.61
C MET A 368 -18.66 -1.13 -54.69
N PHE A 369 -18.28 0.06 -55.18
CA PHE A 369 -19.03 1.02 -56.02
C PHE A 369 -20.34 1.66 -55.53
N GLY A 370 -20.33 3.01 -55.50
CA GLY A 370 -21.36 3.84 -56.12
C GLY A 370 -22.51 4.38 -55.26
N GLY A 371 -22.53 5.71 -55.09
CA GLY A 371 -23.70 6.56 -55.39
C GLY A 371 -24.94 6.59 -54.47
N VAL A 372 -25.25 7.81 -54.02
CA VAL A 372 -26.59 8.46 -54.05
C VAL A 372 -27.63 8.15 -52.92
N ALA A 373 -28.08 9.26 -52.31
CA ALA A 373 -29.42 9.61 -51.78
C ALA A 373 -30.03 9.00 -50.47
N HIS A 374 -30.24 9.91 -49.50
CA HIS A 374 -31.55 10.28 -48.89
C HIS A 374 -32.59 9.20 -48.50
N ARG A 375 -32.95 9.11 -47.19
CA ARG A 375 -34.21 9.60 -46.56
C ARG A 375 -34.52 8.92 -45.20
N HIS A 376 -35.25 9.69 -44.39
CA HIS A 376 -35.85 9.39 -43.08
C HIS A 376 -36.68 8.09 -43.00
N ALA A 377 -36.67 7.45 -41.82
CA ALA A 377 -37.84 6.80 -41.24
C ALA A 377 -37.77 6.76 -39.70
N VAL A 378 -38.78 7.35 -39.06
CA VAL A 378 -39.09 7.26 -37.63
C VAL A 378 -39.95 6.00 -37.40
N CYS A 379 -39.73 5.26 -36.31
CA CYS A 379 -40.70 4.26 -35.84
C CYS A 379 -40.85 4.31 -34.30
N PRO A 380 -42.07 4.49 -33.76
CA PRO A 380 -42.37 4.60 -32.34
C PRO A 380 -42.85 3.26 -31.75
N ARG A 381 -42.54 2.99 -30.48
CA ARG A 381 -43.42 2.28 -29.50
C ARG A 381 -42.72 2.11 -28.15
N CYS A 382 -43.17 2.90 -27.17
CA CYS A 382 -43.01 2.64 -25.74
C CYS A 382 -44.36 2.96 -25.09
N THR A 383 -45.14 1.92 -24.78
CA THR A 383 -46.22 1.95 -23.78
C THR A 383 -46.43 0.53 -23.29
N SER A 384 -45.86 0.23 -22.13
CA SER A 384 -46.44 -0.48 -20.98
C SER A 384 -45.30 -0.98 -20.09
#